data_AF-A0A957QLG8-F1
#
_entry.id   AF-A0A957QLG8-F1
#
_cell.length_a   1.000
_cell.length_b   1.000
_cell.length_c   1.000
_cell.angle_alpha   90.00
_cell.angle_beta   90.00
_cell.angle_gamma   90.00
#
_symmetry.space_group_name_H-M   'P 1'
#
loop_
_entity.id
_entity.type
_entity.pdbx_description
1 polymer ?
#
loop_
_entity_poly.entity_id
_entity_poly.type
_entity_poly.pdbx_seq_one_letter_code
_entity_poly.pdbx_strand_id
1 'polypeptide(L)'
;MDAVDLHLELIKLQGQQYLLRLSLHDSAISAPIDLLNGQRLPVTIDPADPRLQQFSLAAYGEALGQIVFGAPVALAALEKGLATAAQKDKPVRLRLQLEDELHVLPWETLSLPGLGPL
;
A
#
# COMPACT_ATOMS: atom_id res chain seq x y z
N MET A 1 18.92 -6.33 -12.25
CA MET A 1 18.72 -6.27 -10.79
C MET A 1 17.48 -7.06 -10.46
N ASP A 2 17.58 -7.95 -9.49
CA ASP A 2 16.46 -8.72 -8.98
C ASP A 2 15.79 -7.91 -7.87
N ALA A 3 14.50 -7.57 -8.05
CA ALA A 3 13.76 -6.72 -7.13
C ALA A 3 12.80 -7.56 -6.28
N VAL A 4 12.44 -7.05 -5.11
CA VAL A 4 11.34 -7.59 -4.32
C VAL A 4 10.08 -6.81 -4.66
N ASP A 5 9.05 -7.50 -5.12
CA ASP A 5 7.76 -6.90 -5.41
C ASP A 5 6.91 -6.88 -4.11
N LEU A 6 6.60 -5.68 -3.60
CA LEU A 6 5.62 -5.50 -2.53
C LEU A 6 4.26 -5.26 -3.18
N HIS A 7 3.36 -6.22 -3.06
CA HIS A 7 2.02 -6.16 -3.60
C HIS A 7 1.06 -5.55 -2.59
N LEU A 8 0.35 -4.51 -3.02
CA LEU A 8 -0.76 -3.91 -2.33
C LEU A 8 -2.01 -4.15 -3.16
N GLU A 9 -2.95 -4.88 -2.58
CA GLU A 9 -4.23 -5.19 -3.21
C GLU A 9 -5.34 -4.57 -2.36
N LEU A 10 -6.25 -3.85 -3.01
CA LEU A 10 -7.45 -3.29 -2.41
C LEU A 10 -8.67 -3.93 -3.07
N ILE A 11 -9.28 -4.90 -2.38
CA ILE A 11 -10.42 -5.66 -2.90
C ILE A 11 -11.71 -5.01 -2.44
N LYS A 12 -12.64 -4.71 -3.35
CA LYS A 12 -13.91 -4.09 -2.96
C LYS A 12 -14.73 -5.00 -2.04
N LEU A 13 -15.21 -4.44 -0.92
CA LEU A 13 -16.17 -5.10 -0.03
C LEU A 13 -17.59 -4.59 -0.32
N GLN A 14 -17.86 -3.33 0.04
CA GLN A 14 -19.14 -2.67 -0.17
C GLN A 14 -18.98 -1.16 -0.17
N GLY A 15 -19.64 -0.47 -1.11
CA GLY A 15 -19.56 0.99 -1.21
C GLY A 15 -18.11 1.44 -1.38
N GLN A 16 -17.63 2.26 -0.44
CA GLN A 16 -16.27 2.79 -0.38
C GLN A 16 -15.33 1.97 0.54
N GLN A 17 -15.76 0.79 0.98
CA GLN A 17 -14.94 -0.08 1.82
C GLN A 17 -14.22 -1.14 1.00
N TYR A 18 -12.94 -1.30 1.30
CA TYR A 18 -12.02 -2.21 0.64
C TYR A 18 -11.31 -3.07 1.69
N LEU A 19 -10.90 -4.26 1.29
CA LEU A 19 -10.00 -5.11 2.05
C LEU A 19 -8.58 -4.88 1.57
N LEU A 20 -7.71 -4.41 2.46
CA LEU A 20 -6.28 -4.33 2.20
C LEU A 20 -5.64 -5.71 2.36
N ARG A 21 -4.87 -6.10 1.35
CA ARG A 21 -3.92 -7.22 1.42
C ARG A 21 -2.53 -6.71 1.06
N LEU A 22 -1.54 -7.17 1.82
CA LEU A 22 -0.13 -6.89 1.60
C LEU A 22 0.63 -8.20 1.48
N SER A 23 1.31 -8.40 0.36
CA SER A 23 2.15 -9.57 0.16
C SER A 23 3.51 -9.21 -0.41
N LEU A 24 4.53 -9.96 0.00
CA LEU A 24 5.88 -9.83 -0.53
C LEU A 24 6.14 -10.96 -1.53
N HIS A 25 6.55 -10.59 -2.73
CA HIS A 25 6.95 -11.51 -3.79
C HIS A 25 8.43 -11.32 -4.05
N ASP A 26 9.20 -12.39 -3.88
CA ASP A 26 10.62 -12.44 -4.17
C ASP A 26 10.83 -13.60 -5.13
N SER A 27 11.56 -13.39 -6.23
CA SER A 27 11.84 -14.43 -7.24
C SER A 27 12.54 -15.67 -6.64
N ALA A 28 13.22 -15.51 -5.51
CA ALA A 28 13.83 -16.60 -4.76
C ALA A 28 12.83 -17.44 -3.92
N ILE A 29 11.57 -16.99 -3.81
CA ILE A 29 10.54 -17.63 -2.98
C ILE A 29 9.37 -18.04 -3.88
N SER A 30 9.06 -19.33 -3.89
CA SER A 30 8.01 -19.88 -4.77
C SER A 30 6.59 -19.40 -4.44
N ALA A 31 6.35 -18.94 -3.21
CA ALA A 31 5.03 -18.48 -2.76
C ALA A 31 5.12 -17.08 -2.14
N PRO A 32 4.12 -16.22 -2.38
CA PRO A 32 4.07 -14.91 -1.74
C PRO A 32 3.97 -15.00 -0.22
N ILE A 33 4.67 -14.12 0.47
CA ILE A 33 4.58 -13.99 1.92
C ILE A 33 3.46 -13.01 2.24
N ASP A 34 2.40 -13.47 2.90
CA ASP A 34 1.37 -12.60 3.47
C ASP A 34 1.96 -11.82 4.65
N LEU A 35 2.01 -10.49 4.53
CA LEU A 35 2.58 -9.60 5.53
C LEU A 35 1.58 -9.28 6.65
N LEU A 36 0.28 -9.49 6.41
CA LEU A 36 -0.79 -9.31 7.39
C LEU A 36 -1.11 -10.58 8.18
N ASN A 37 -0.44 -11.71 7.89
CA ASN A 37 -0.65 -13.00 8.56
C ASN A 37 -2.14 -13.42 8.60
N GLY A 38 -2.84 -13.28 7.47
CA GLY A 38 -4.26 -13.61 7.34
C GLY A 38 -5.22 -12.59 7.94
N GLN A 39 -4.74 -11.48 8.52
CA GLN A 39 -5.60 -10.43 9.03
C GLN A 39 -6.32 -9.73 7.88
N ARG A 40 -7.60 -9.42 8.12
CA ARG A 40 -8.45 -8.68 7.19
C ARG A 40 -8.54 -7.24 7.64
N LEU A 41 -7.90 -6.34 6.90
CA LEU A 41 -7.89 -4.92 7.24
C LEU A 41 -8.85 -4.15 6.34
N PRO A 42 -10.02 -3.73 6.85
CA PRO A 42 -10.90 -2.86 6.10
C PRO A 42 -10.30 -1.46 6.00
N VAL A 43 -10.34 -0.89 4.81
CA VAL A 43 -9.91 0.47 4.48
C VAL A 43 -11.09 1.17 3.81
N THR A 44 -11.43 2.37 4.26
CA THR A 44 -12.46 3.19 3.61
C THR A 44 -11.78 4.23 2.75
N ILE A 45 -12.03 4.19 1.43
CA ILE A 45 -11.50 5.17 0.48
C ILE A 45 -12.67 5.88 -0.16
N ASP A 46 -12.88 7.13 0.24
CA ASP A 46 -13.83 8.04 -0.40
C ASP A 46 -13.04 8.99 -1.32
N PRO A 47 -13.20 8.92 -2.66
CA PRO A 47 -12.61 9.90 -3.57
C PRO A 47 -13.06 11.35 -3.28
N ALA A 48 -14.20 11.54 -2.61
CA ALA A 48 -14.69 12.85 -2.17
C ALA A 48 -14.15 13.28 -0.79
N ASP A 49 -13.28 12.50 -0.15
CA ASP A 49 -12.68 12.86 1.13
C ASP A 49 -11.94 14.21 1.01
N PRO A 50 -12.24 15.20 1.88
CA PRO A 50 -11.57 16.51 1.85
C PRO A 50 -10.04 16.42 1.97
N ARG A 51 -9.51 15.36 2.58
CA ARG A 51 -8.07 15.09 2.67
C ARG A 51 -7.45 14.73 1.32
N LEU A 52 -8.25 14.25 0.36
CA LEU A 52 -7.83 13.97 -1.02
C LEU A 52 -8.08 15.15 -1.97
N GLN A 53 -8.64 16.26 -1.50
CA GLN A 53 -8.85 17.49 -2.29
C GLN A 53 -7.70 18.50 -2.14
N GLN A 54 -6.52 18.04 -1.71
CA GLN A 54 -5.37 18.91 -1.46
C GLN A 54 -4.75 19.41 -2.77
N PHE A 55 -4.36 20.69 -2.79
CA PHE A 55 -3.75 21.33 -3.97
C PHE A 55 -2.29 20.91 -4.21
N SER A 56 -1.64 20.30 -3.22
CA SER A 56 -0.27 19.80 -3.30
C SER A 56 -0.25 18.29 -3.47
N LEU A 57 0.48 17.78 -4.46
CA LEU A 57 0.69 16.35 -4.67
C LEU A 57 1.31 15.66 -3.45
N ALA A 58 2.18 16.34 -2.72
CA ALA A 58 2.79 15.79 -1.51
C ALA A 58 1.76 15.60 -0.39
N ALA A 59 0.90 16.61 -0.18
CA ALA A 59 -0.16 16.54 0.82
C ALA A 59 -1.23 15.51 0.44
N TYR A 60 -1.55 15.40 -0.85
CA TYR A 60 -2.41 14.36 -1.38
C TYR A 60 -1.81 12.97 -1.10
N GLY A 61 -0.55 12.78 -1.45
CA GLY A 61 0.18 11.52 -1.28
C GLY A 61 0.22 11.05 0.17
N GLU A 62 0.47 11.98 1.09
CA GLU A 62 0.42 11.73 2.53
C GLU A 62 -0.99 11.36 3.00
N ALA A 63 -2.02 12.08 2.55
CA ALA A 63 -3.41 11.77 2.90
C ALA A 63 -3.83 10.38 2.40
N LEU A 64 -3.49 10.02 1.16
CA LEU A 64 -3.75 8.69 0.61
C LEU A 64 -3.00 7.62 1.41
N GLY A 65 -1.73 7.87 1.76
CA GLY A 65 -0.95 6.99 2.62
C GLY A 65 -1.56 6.79 4.00
N GLN A 66 -2.04 7.86 4.63
CA GLN A 66 -2.73 7.79 5.92
C GLN A 66 -4.06 7.03 5.83
N ILE A 67 -4.79 7.12 4.71
CA ILE A 67 -6.01 6.36 4.50
C ILE A 67 -5.69 4.87 4.39
N VAL A 68 -4.71 4.51 3.57
CA VAL A 68 -4.39 3.11 3.25
C VAL A 68 -3.64 2.41 4.39
N PHE A 69 -2.69 3.11 5.03
CA PHE A 69 -1.80 2.55 6.06
C PHE A 69 -2.05 3.13 7.46
N GLY A 70 -3.15 3.85 7.69
CA GLY A 70 -3.44 4.47 8.98
C GLY A 70 -3.64 3.49 10.13
N ALA A 71 -3.98 2.23 9.83
CA ALA A 71 -4.01 1.18 10.83
C ALA A 71 -2.56 0.80 11.24
N PRO A 72 -2.22 0.77 12.55
CA PRO A 72 -0.86 0.44 13.00
C PRO A 72 -0.33 -0.89 12.45
N VAL A 73 -1.24 -1.86 12.26
CA VAL A 73 -0.90 -3.16 11.70
C VAL A 73 -0.62 -3.13 10.19
N ALA A 74 -1.28 -2.25 9.43
CA ALA A 74 -0.96 -2.04 8.02
C ALA A 74 0.42 -1.41 7.85
N LEU A 75 0.73 -0.40 8.67
CA LEU A 75 2.04 0.24 8.69
C LEU A 75 3.15 -0.75 9.08
N ALA A 76 2.96 -1.52 10.16
CA ALA A 76 3.94 -2.53 10.59
C ALA A 76 4.17 -3.63 9.54
N ALA A 77 3.13 -4.04 8.81
CA ALA A 77 3.25 -5.02 7.74
C ALA A 77 4.06 -4.49 6.55
N LEU A 78 3.82 -3.24 6.16
CA LEU A 78 4.59 -2.53 5.16
C LEU A 78 6.06 -2.38 5.58
N GLU A 79 6.33 -1.89 6.80
CA GLU A 79 7.68 -1.76 7.35
C GLU A 79 8.42 -3.10 7.35
N LYS A 80 7.73 -4.19 7.71
CA LYS A 80 8.27 -5.55 7.62
C LYS A 80 8.65 -5.93 6.19
N GLY A 81 7.82 -5.59 5.20
CA GLY A 81 8.12 -5.81 3.79
C GLY A 81 9.38 -5.06 3.33
N LEU A 82 9.48 -3.77 3.67
CA LEU A 82 10.63 -2.92 3.38
C LEU A 82 11.91 -3.43 4.07
N ALA A 83 11.83 -3.78 5.35
CA ALA A 83 12.94 -4.33 6.11
C ALA A 83 13.41 -5.68 5.51
N THR A 84 12.48 -6.52 5.04
CA THR A 84 12.84 -7.80 4.40
C THR A 84 13.60 -7.58 3.10
N ALA A 85 13.21 -6.60 2.29
CA ALA A 85 13.94 -6.27 1.05
C ALA A 85 15.31 -5.65 1.35
N ALA A 86 15.41 -4.76 2.34
CA ALA A 86 16.66 -4.15 2.78
C ALA A 86 17.66 -5.20 3.30
N GLN A 87 17.20 -6.19 4.09
CA GLN A 87 18.04 -7.30 4.55
C GLN A 87 18.62 -8.14 3.40
N LYS A 88 17.95 -8.15 2.25
CA LYS A 88 18.37 -8.88 1.05
C LYS A 88 19.18 -8.03 0.07
N ASP A 89 19.40 -6.76 0.38
CA ASP A 89 20.03 -5.77 -0.51
C ASP A 89 19.35 -5.72 -1.89
N LYS A 90 18.02 -5.84 -1.91
CA LYS A 90 17.20 -5.80 -3.13
C LYS A 90 16.37 -4.51 -3.17
N PRO A 91 16.26 -3.85 -4.34
CA PRO A 91 15.31 -2.75 -4.50
C PRO A 91 13.88 -3.25 -4.32
N VAL A 92 13.02 -2.40 -3.76
CA VAL A 92 11.59 -2.66 -3.64
C VAL A 92 10.87 -2.08 -4.84
N ARG A 93 9.94 -2.85 -5.41
CA ARG A 93 8.96 -2.34 -6.36
C ARG A 93 7.57 -2.48 -5.76
N LEU A 94 6.84 -1.37 -5.63
CA LEU A 94 5.44 -1.41 -5.25
C LEU A 94 4.59 -1.86 -6.44
N ARG A 95 3.73 -2.86 -6.23
CA ARG A 95 2.75 -3.34 -7.21
C ARG A 95 1.37 -3.07 -6.66
N LEU A 96 0.60 -2.25 -7.37
CA LEU A 96 -0.77 -1.92 -7.01
C LEU A 96 -1.71 -2.81 -7.80
N GLN A 97 -2.62 -3.47 -7.10
CA GLN A 97 -3.76 -4.16 -7.69
C GLN A 97 -5.03 -3.53 -7.11
N LEU A 98 -5.71 -2.75 -7.95
CA LEU A 98 -6.76 -1.86 -7.53
C LEU A 98 -8.01 -2.13 -8.37
N GLU A 99 -9.17 -1.94 -7.76
CA GLU A 99 -10.45 -1.89 -8.46
C GLU A 99 -10.50 -0.68 -9.40
N ASP A 100 -11.22 -0.80 -10.51
CA ASP A 100 -11.23 0.20 -11.60
C ASP A 100 -11.57 1.62 -11.11
N GLU A 101 -12.50 1.74 -10.17
CA GLU A 101 -12.93 3.03 -9.62
C GLU A 101 -11.84 3.74 -8.80
N LEU A 102 -10.85 3.01 -8.31
CA LEU A 102 -9.72 3.58 -7.59
C LEU A 102 -8.63 4.09 -8.55
N HIS A 103 -8.62 3.69 -9.82
CA HIS A 103 -7.58 4.11 -10.78
C HIS A 103 -7.60 5.61 -11.07
N VAL A 104 -8.69 6.30 -10.73
CA VAL A 104 -8.82 7.77 -10.88
C VAL A 104 -7.96 8.55 -9.87
N LEU A 105 -7.48 7.90 -8.82
CA LEU A 105 -6.63 8.52 -7.80
C LEU A 105 -5.17 8.52 -8.26
N PRO A 106 -4.38 9.58 -8.03
CA PRO A 106 -2.95 9.63 -8.38
C PRO A 106 -2.09 8.80 -7.42
N TRP A 107 -2.14 7.47 -7.55
CA TRP A 107 -1.42 6.52 -6.72
C TRP A 107 0.10 6.64 -6.79
N GLU A 108 0.64 7.23 -7.86
CA GLU A 108 2.07 7.54 -7.99
C GLU A 108 2.55 8.56 -6.94
N THR A 109 1.62 9.29 -6.32
CA THR A 109 1.94 10.22 -5.23
C THR A 109 1.93 9.54 -3.87
N LEU A 110 1.52 8.27 -3.77
CA LEU A 110 1.37 7.55 -2.51
C LEU A 110 2.63 7.66 -1.67
N SER A 111 2.51 8.38 -0.54
CA SER A 111 3.61 8.60 0.38
C SER A 111 3.32 7.83 1.65
N LEU A 112 4.37 7.28 2.26
CA LEU A 112 4.22 6.56 3.51
C LEU A 112 4.22 7.52 4.70
N PRO A 113 3.29 7.37 5.66
CA PRO A 113 3.31 8.15 6.88
C PRO A 113 4.66 7.99 7.60
N GLY A 114 5.42 9.09 7.74
CA GLY A 114 6.70 9.11 8.45
C GLY A 114 7.92 8.53 7.70
N LEU A 115 7.74 7.97 6.50
CA LEU A 115 8.82 7.37 5.70
C LEU A 115 9.11 8.12 4.38
N GLY A 116 8.22 9.04 3.97
CA GLY A 116 8.38 9.82 2.74
C GLY A 116 7.83 9.11 1.49
N PRO A 117 8.10 9.63 0.27
CA PRO A 117 7.66 9.01 -0.97
C PRO A 117 8.36 7.65 -1.18
N LEU A 118 7.60 6.67 -1.69
CA LEU A 118 8.08 5.33 -2.03
C LEU A 118 8.89 5.26 -3.33
#